data_AF-A0A0K2UB82-F1
#
_entry.id   AF-A0A0K2UB82-F1
#
_cell.length_a   1.000
_cell.length_b   1.000
_cell.length_c   1.000
_cell.angle_alpha   90.00
_cell.angle_beta   90.00
_cell.angle_gamma   90.00
#
_symmetry.space_group_name_H-M   'P 1'
#
loop_
_entity.id
_entity.type
_entity.pdbx_description
1 polymer ?
#
loop_
_entity_poly.entity_id
_entity_poly.type
_entity_poly.pdbx_seq_one_letter_code
_entity_poly.pdbx_strand_id
1 'polypeptide(L)'
;MTLCDPFAINFLASSAMKILNHQVNNDGLPRENSILHLLLRMLILGLSAWEMINSQEFSEPKLDPNLITKFIPSLMSLIVDDQVRALNSKLPADERESAITIIEHSGPPPEACQIFIEKNFVATTLAMHYALQVARSKDKTGVKRILGLLSNSVKGHPFQDTFMHCLVTSLTMMREDFESEDFCTVVFDEFFFTNITCESYVRHLLRLLWAVYTKINATRLKNLMKLAEPGNVVNNSISSTSSGDPVLKIYCDLSERIEAHNASQAALNAEEDKRTDSII
;
A
#
# COMPACT_ATOMS: atom_id res chain seq x y z
N MET A 1 15.07 -3.58 -23.42
CA MET A 1 15.18 -4.70 -22.44
C MET A 1 15.58 -4.23 -21.05
N THR A 2 16.58 -3.36 -20.88
CA THR A 2 17.01 -2.85 -19.55
C THR A 2 15.93 -2.04 -18.80
N LEU A 3 15.04 -1.34 -19.51
CA LEU A 3 13.97 -0.53 -18.90
C LEU A 3 12.81 -1.35 -18.29
N CYS A 4 12.72 -2.65 -18.63
CA CYS A 4 11.71 -3.56 -18.07
C CYS A 4 12.14 -4.13 -16.71
N ASP A 5 13.39 -3.87 -16.29
CA ASP A 5 13.91 -4.32 -15.01
C ASP A 5 13.15 -3.62 -13.86
N PRO A 6 12.65 -4.35 -12.85
CA PRO A 6 12.02 -3.76 -11.66
C PRO A 6 12.86 -2.65 -11.01
N PHE A 7 14.20 -2.74 -11.04
CA PHE A 7 15.06 -1.68 -10.52
C PHE A 7 14.98 -0.40 -11.35
N ALA A 8 14.93 -0.51 -12.68
CA ALA A 8 14.79 0.63 -13.57
C ALA A 8 13.41 1.31 -13.40
N ILE A 9 12.33 0.51 -13.32
CA ILE A 9 10.97 1.02 -13.07
C ILE A 9 10.92 1.77 -11.74
N ASN A 10 11.45 1.16 -10.67
CA ASN A 10 11.52 1.79 -9.35
C ASN A 10 12.34 3.08 -9.36
N PHE A 11 13.49 3.10 -10.06
CA PHE A 11 14.32 4.29 -10.19
C PHE A 11 13.59 5.42 -10.93
N LEU A 12 12.94 5.12 -12.07
CA LEU A 12 12.21 6.10 -12.87
C LEU A 12 11.04 6.68 -12.10
N ALA A 13 10.22 5.82 -11.49
CA ALA A 13 9.05 6.25 -10.72
C ALA A 13 9.44 7.00 -9.44
N SER A 14 10.46 6.54 -8.70
CA SER A 14 10.99 7.26 -7.53
C SER A 14 11.56 8.63 -7.91
N SER A 15 12.25 8.73 -9.05
CA SER A 15 12.80 10.00 -9.54
C SER A 15 11.68 10.94 -9.98
N ALA A 16 10.66 10.44 -10.67
CA ALA A 16 9.48 11.22 -11.02
C ALA A 16 8.77 11.75 -9.76
N MET A 17 8.57 10.91 -8.74
CA MET A 17 7.98 11.34 -7.46
C MET A 17 8.83 12.41 -6.75
N LYS A 18 10.16 12.29 -6.74
CA LYS A 18 11.04 13.32 -6.15
C LYS A 18 10.90 14.66 -6.88
N ILE A 19 10.83 14.63 -8.22
CA ILE A 19 10.60 15.84 -9.01
C ILE A 19 9.23 16.42 -8.68
N LEU A 20 8.17 15.60 -8.62
CA LEU A 20 6.83 16.07 -8.25
C LEU A 20 6.81 16.75 -6.89
N ASN A 21 7.41 16.13 -5.86
CA ASN A 21 7.53 16.76 -4.53
C ASN A 21 8.32 18.07 -4.58
N HIS A 22 9.40 18.13 -5.36
CA HIS A 22 10.16 19.37 -5.57
C HIS A 22 9.32 20.44 -6.28
N GLN A 23 8.49 20.07 -7.25
CA GLN A 23 7.59 21.01 -7.92
C GLN A 23 6.51 21.51 -6.95
N VAL A 24 5.93 20.63 -6.12
CA VAL A 24 4.99 21.02 -5.07
C VAL A 24 5.60 22.05 -4.12
N ASN A 25 6.84 21.82 -3.67
CA ASN A 25 7.49 22.71 -2.70
C ASN A 25 7.93 24.07 -3.28
N ASN A 26 8.03 24.18 -4.61
CA ASN A 26 8.50 25.39 -5.29
C ASN A 26 7.41 26.02 -6.19
N ASP A 27 6.14 25.64 -5.99
CA ASP A 27 4.99 26.08 -6.79
C ASP A 27 5.19 25.94 -8.32
N GLY A 28 5.90 24.89 -8.73
CA GLY A 28 6.25 24.64 -10.12
C GLY A 28 5.16 23.87 -10.87
N LEU A 29 4.95 24.22 -12.14
CA LEU A 29 3.98 23.57 -13.01
C LEU A 29 4.56 22.26 -13.60
N PRO A 30 3.88 21.10 -13.46
CA PRO A 30 4.39 19.81 -13.94
C PRO A 30 4.67 19.77 -15.43
N ARG A 31 3.85 20.49 -16.20
CA ARG A 31 3.93 20.57 -17.66
C ARG A 31 5.18 21.29 -18.18
N GLU A 32 5.84 22.07 -17.33
CA GLU A 32 7.02 22.88 -17.70
C GLU A 32 8.32 22.11 -17.48
N ASN A 33 8.26 20.99 -16.75
CA ASN A 33 9.42 20.18 -16.45
C ASN A 33 9.67 19.12 -17.55
N SER A 34 10.59 19.44 -18.46
CA SER A 34 10.99 18.54 -19.55
C SER A 34 11.62 17.22 -19.06
N ILE A 35 12.29 17.24 -17.90
CA ILE A 35 12.88 16.04 -17.28
C ILE A 35 11.76 15.10 -16.81
N LEU A 36 10.72 15.63 -16.17
CA LEU A 36 9.55 14.85 -15.76
C LEU A 36 8.90 14.18 -16.99
N HIS A 37 8.72 14.93 -18.08
CA HIS A 37 8.15 14.37 -19.32
C HIS A 37 9.02 13.23 -19.88
N LEU A 38 10.35 13.40 -19.87
CA LEU A 38 11.28 12.36 -20.30
C LEU A 38 11.17 11.12 -19.43
N LEU A 39 11.15 11.27 -18.10
CA LEU A 39 11.03 10.15 -17.17
C LEU A 39 9.72 9.39 -17.36
N LEU A 40 8.60 10.09 -17.58
CA LEU A 40 7.30 9.46 -17.83
C LEU A 40 7.26 8.70 -19.15
N ARG A 41 7.93 9.20 -20.20
CA ARG A 41 8.08 8.48 -21.47
C ARG A 41 8.97 7.24 -21.32
N MET A 42 10.05 7.34 -20.56
CA MET A 42 10.89 6.17 -20.26
C MET A 42 10.13 5.14 -19.41
N LEU A 43 9.27 5.60 -18.51
CA LEU A 43 8.47 4.75 -17.65
C LEU A 43 7.39 3.99 -18.44
N ILE A 44 6.64 4.66 -19.33
CA ILE A 44 5.64 3.98 -20.17
C ILE A 44 6.31 2.95 -21.09
N LEU A 45 7.48 3.29 -21.65
CA LEU A 45 8.26 2.36 -22.46
C LEU A 45 8.73 1.14 -21.65
N GLY A 46 9.13 1.34 -20.39
CA GLY A 46 9.52 0.26 -19.48
C GLY A 46 8.34 -0.66 -19.12
N LEU A 47 7.15 -0.09 -18.87
CA LEU A 47 5.94 -0.83 -18.50
C LEU A 47 5.35 -1.61 -19.67
N SER A 48 5.39 -1.05 -20.89
CA SER A 48 4.93 -1.73 -22.12
C SER A 48 5.98 -2.63 -22.75
N ALA A 49 7.20 -2.71 -22.20
CA ALA A 49 8.30 -3.45 -22.80
C ALA A 49 7.97 -4.93 -23.02
N TRP A 50 7.23 -5.57 -22.11
CA TRP A 50 6.86 -6.98 -22.22
C TRP A 50 5.86 -7.21 -23.37
N GLU A 51 4.88 -6.33 -23.54
CA GLU A 51 3.92 -6.37 -24.64
C GLU A 51 4.61 -6.15 -26.00
N MET A 52 5.56 -5.21 -26.07
CA MET A 52 6.36 -4.96 -27.28
C MET A 52 7.23 -6.17 -27.66
N ILE A 53 7.80 -6.86 -26.66
CA ILE A 53 8.58 -8.08 -26.90
C ILE A 53 7.69 -9.20 -27.45
N ASN A 54 6.48 -9.35 -26.93
CA ASN A 54 5.57 -10.41 -27.37
C ASN A 54 4.95 -10.15 -28.74
N SER A 55 4.52 -8.90 -28.98
CA SER A 55 3.92 -8.49 -30.25
C SER A 55 4.94 -8.31 -31.37
N GLN A 56 6.23 -8.16 -31.05
CA GLN A 56 7.31 -7.78 -31.97
C GLN A 56 7.07 -6.42 -32.65
N GLU A 57 6.14 -5.60 -32.14
CA GLU A 57 5.88 -4.25 -32.62
C GLU A 57 6.64 -3.24 -31.74
N PHE A 58 7.78 -2.77 -32.25
CA PHE A 58 8.66 -1.85 -31.53
C PHE A 58 8.32 -0.38 -31.82
N SER A 59 7.08 0.00 -31.51
CA SER A 59 6.61 1.39 -31.58
C SER A 59 6.62 2.02 -30.20
N GLU A 60 7.09 3.27 -30.08
CA GLU A 60 7.08 3.98 -28.80
C GLU A 60 5.62 4.25 -28.36
N PRO A 61 5.18 3.78 -27.18
CA PRO A 61 3.86 4.07 -26.67
C PRO A 61 3.70 5.58 -26.45
N LYS A 62 2.63 6.16 -27.00
CA LYS A 62 2.35 7.58 -26.81
C LYS A 62 1.92 7.85 -25.38
N LEU A 63 2.59 8.80 -24.73
CA LEU A 63 2.17 9.30 -23.43
C LEU A 63 0.87 10.10 -23.56
N ASP A 64 -0.17 9.67 -22.87
CA ASP A 64 -1.47 10.37 -22.86
C ASP A 64 -1.30 11.79 -22.29
N PRO A 65 -1.63 12.85 -23.05
CA PRO A 65 -1.57 14.22 -22.56
C PRO A 65 -2.41 14.45 -21.29
N ASN A 66 -3.52 13.72 -21.13
CA ASN A 66 -4.37 13.84 -19.95
C ASN A 66 -3.66 13.39 -18.66
N LEU A 67 -2.67 12.50 -18.77
CA LEU A 67 -1.86 12.11 -17.62
C LEU A 67 -1.12 13.34 -17.05
N ILE A 68 -0.54 14.15 -17.93
CA ILE A 68 0.24 15.34 -17.53
C ILE A 68 -0.68 16.47 -17.09
N THR A 69 -1.79 16.69 -17.78
CA THR A 69 -2.63 17.86 -17.55
C THR A 69 -3.74 17.67 -16.52
N LYS A 70 -4.14 16.42 -16.22
CA LYS A 70 -5.24 16.12 -15.28
C LYS A 70 -4.77 15.26 -14.12
N PHE A 71 -4.16 14.10 -14.40
CA PHE A 71 -3.78 13.17 -13.35
C PHE A 71 -2.66 13.73 -12.46
N ILE A 72 -1.54 14.19 -13.03
CA ILE A 72 -0.41 14.69 -12.23
C ILE A 72 -0.82 15.88 -11.35
N PRO A 73 -1.54 16.91 -11.83
CA PRO A 73 -2.05 17.97 -10.97
C PRO A 73 -2.99 17.46 -9.87
N SER A 74 -3.83 16.48 -10.17
CA SER A 74 -4.72 15.88 -9.16
C SER A 74 -3.92 15.11 -8.10
N LEU A 75 -2.87 14.39 -8.50
CA LEU A 75 -1.94 13.72 -7.58
C LEU A 75 -1.15 14.74 -6.74
N MET A 76 -0.72 15.85 -7.33
CA MET A 76 -0.06 16.92 -6.58
C MET A 76 -0.98 17.62 -5.59
N SER A 77 -2.25 17.85 -5.94
CA SER A 77 -3.25 18.33 -5.00
C SER A 77 -3.37 17.39 -3.79
N LEU A 78 -3.37 16.08 -4.04
CA LEU A 78 -3.39 15.07 -2.97
C LEU A 78 -2.13 15.13 -2.09
N ILE A 79 -0.95 15.32 -2.69
CA ILE A 79 0.32 15.50 -1.97
C ILE A 79 0.27 16.75 -1.08
N VAL A 80 -0.24 17.87 -1.61
CA VAL A 80 -0.38 19.13 -0.86
C VAL A 80 -1.35 18.96 0.31
N ASP A 81 -2.52 18.35 0.10
CA ASP A 81 -3.48 18.06 1.16
C ASP A 81 -2.82 17.29 2.32
N ASP A 82 -2.03 16.26 2.01
CA ASP A 82 -1.36 15.42 2.99
C ASP A 82 -0.22 16.19 3.70
N GLN A 83 0.55 17.01 2.98
CA GLN A 83 1.58 17.88 3.57
C GLN A 83 0.99 18.93 4.51
N VAL A 84 -0.09 19.61 4.10
CA VAL A 84 -0.77 20.60 4.95
C VAL A 84 -1.37 19.93 6.18
N ARG A 85 -1.97 18.74 6.05
CA ARG A 85 -2.43 17.94 7.19
C ARG A 85 -1.30 17.61 8.16
N ALA A 86 -0.14 17.21 7.64
CA ALA A 86 1.04 16.89 8.44
C ALA A 86 1.65 18.12 9.14
N LEU A 87 1.49 19.33 8.58
CA LEU A 87 1.86 20.58 9.23
C LEU A 87 0.85 20.97 10.30
N ASN A 88 -0.46 20.87 10.02
CA ASN A 88 -1.53 21.19 10.96
C ASN A 88 -1.49 20.32 12.22
N SER A 89 -1.07 19.07 12.12
CA SER A 89 -0.90 18.18 13.28
C SER A 89 0.24 18.59 14.22
N LYS A 90 1.15 19.46 13.77
CA LYS A 90 2.26 20.02 14.55
C LYS A 90 1.96 21.39 15.17
N LEU A 91 0.89 22.06 14.74
CA LEU A 91 0.50 23.35 15.27
C LEU A 91 -0.16 23.22 16.68
N PRO A 92 0.00 24.24 17.56
CA PRO A 92 -0.65 24.31 18.87
C PRO A 92 -2.18 24.26 18.77
N ALA A 93 -2.85 23.79 19.83
CA ALA A 93 -4.30 23.56 19.84
C ALA A 93 -5.14 24.81 19.51
N ASP A 94 -4.70 26.00 19.97
CA ASP A 94 -5.43 27.26 19.78
C ASP A 94 -5.41 27.76 18.32
N GLU A 95 -4.34 27.48 17.57
CA GLU A 95 -4.22 27.82 16.14
C GLU A 95 -4.85 26.74 15.23
N ARG A 96 -4.99 25.52 15.76
CA ARG A 96 -5.54 24.37 15.05
C ARG A 96 -7.03 24.51 14.76
N GLU A 97 -7.83 25.02 15.71
CA GLU A 97 -9.27 25.24 15.50
C GLU A 97 -9.53 26.30 14.42
N SER A 98 -8.71 27.35 14.36
CA SER A 98 -8.78 28.41 13.34
C SER A 98 -8.41 27.89 11.95
N ALA A 99 -7.41 27.01 11.86
CA ALA A 99 -6.96 26.39 10.61
C ALA A 99 -7.92 25.30 10.09
N ILE A 100 -8.53 24.50 10.99
CA ILE A 100 -9.49 23.43 10.64
C ILE A 100 -10.74 24.00 9.98
N THR A 101 -11.25 25.17 10.41
CA THR A 101 -12.46 25.78 9.82
C THR A 101 -12.29 26.28 8.37
N ILE A 102 -11.06 26.40 7.88
CA ILE A 102 -10.75 26.94 6.54
C ILE A 102 -10.29 25.82 5.58
N ILE A 103 -9.80 24.70 6.12
CA ILE A 103 -9.01 23.72 5.39
C ILE A 103 -9.51 22.29 5.67
N GLU A 104 -10.54 21.87 4.95
CA GLU A 104 -11.11 20.52 5.03
C GLU A 104 -10.29 19.51 4.18
N HIS A 105 -8.99 19.30 4.48
CA HIS A 105 -8.12 18.35 3.73
C HIS A 105 -8.33 16.87 4.08
N SER A 106 -9.46 16.53 4.70
CA SER A 106 -9.90 15.15 4.93
C SER A 106 -10.88 14.66 3.88
N GLY A 107 -11.12 15.44 2.82
CA GLY A 107 -11.98 15.05 1.71
C GLY A 107 -11.54 13.75 1.03
N PRO A 108 -12.49 13.04 0.40
CA PRO A 108 -12.18 11.85 -0.37
C PRO A 108 -11.14 12.18 -1.45
N PRO A 109 -10.25 11.23 -1.79
CA PRO A 109 -9.30 11.44 -2.87
C PRO A 109 -10.03 11.87 -4.15
N PRO A 110 -9.44 12.73 -4.99
CA PRO A 110 -10.12 13.22 -6.20
C PRO A 110 -10.58 12.06 -7.09
N GLU A 111 -11.86 12.05 -7.50
CA GLU A 111 -12.42 11.00 -8.38
C GLU A 111 -11.65 10.88 -9.70
N ALA A 112 -11.09 11.99 -10.19
CA ALA A 112 -10.22 12.01 -11.35
C ALA A 112 -9.01 11.07 -11.17
N CYS A 113 -8.39 11.03 -9.99
CA CYS A 113 -7.26 10.13 -9.72
C CYS A 113 -7.68 8.67 -9.86
N GLN A 114 -8.85 8.29 -9.33
CA GLN A 114 -9.34 6.91 -9.38
C GLN A 114 -9.51 6.42 -10.83
N ILE A 115 -10.17 7.23 -11.67
CA ILE A 115 -10.42 6.89 -13.08
C ILE A 115 -9.10 6.69 -13.86
N PHE A 116 -8.08 7.52 -13.59
CA PHE A 116 -6.79 7.38 -14.26
C PHE A 116 -5.97 6.19 -13.76
N ILE A 117 -6.01 5.91 -12.45
CA ILE A 117 -5.29 4.79 -11.83
C ILE A 117 -5.81 3.44 -12.35
N GLU A 118 -7.11 3.31 -12.62
CA GLU A 118 -7.70 2.10 -13.19
C GLU A 118 -7.35 1.89 -14.68
N LYS A 119 -7.09 2.97 -15.42
CA LYS A 119 -6.92 2.92 -16.88
C LYS A 119 -5.48 2.93 -17.35
N ASN A 120 -4.53 3.41 -16.53
CA ASN A 120 -3.17 3.68 -16.98
C ASN A 120 -2.12 3.17 -16.00
N PHE A 121 -1.28 2.22 -16.45
CA PHE A 121 -0.20 1.65 -15.64
C PHE A 121 0.81 2.69 -15.12
N VAL A 122 1.05 3.79 -15.85
CA VAL A 122 1.93 4.87 -15.38
C VAL A 122 1.29 5.59 -14.18
N ALA A 123 -0.01 5.86 -14.25
CA ALA A 123 -0.75 6.47 -13.14
C ALA A 123 -0.76 5.55 -11.91
N THR A 124 -1.03 4.25 -12.12
CA THR A 124 -0.95 3.22 -11.06
C THR A 124 0.46 3.16 -10.47
N THR A 125 1.51 3.18 -11.30
CA THR A 125 2.89 3.13 -10.83
C THR A 125 3.24 4.33 -9.96
N LEU A 126 2.85 5.54 -10.36
CA LEU A 126 3.07 6.75 -9.57
C LEU A 126 2.30 6.71 -8.25
N ALA A 127 1.03 6.27 -8.28
CA ALA A 127 0.20 6.11 -7.09
C ALA A 127 0.77 5.05 -6.12
N MET A 128 1.30 3.94 -6.62
CA MET A 128 2.00 2.94 -5.80
C MET A 128 3.26 3.53 -5.14
N HIS A 129 4.08 4.28 -5.87
CA HIS A 129 5.26 4.91 -5.29
C HIS A 129 4.90 6.01 -4.28
N TYR A 130 3.79 6.72 -4.50
CA TYR A 130 3.25 7.65 -3.54
C TYR A 130 2.79 6.93 -2.25
N ALA A 131 2.07 5.81 -2.37
CA ALA A 131 1.67 5.00 -1.23
C ALA A 131 2.87 4.54 -0.39
N LEU A 132 3.97 4.14 -1.03
CA LEU A 132 5.23 3.81 -0.33
C LEU A 132 5.84 5.03 0.37
N GLN A 133 5.80 6.22 -0.25
CA GLN A 133 6.31 7.46 0.36
C GLN A 133 5.53 7.82 1.63
N VAL A 134 4.20 7.74 1.57
CA VAL A 134 3.33 8.05 2.71
C VAL A 134 3.48 7.02 3.83
N ALA A 135 3.54 5.72 3.49
CA ALA A 135 3.79 4.66 4.47
C ALA A 135 5.15 4.82 5.17
N ARG A 136 6.21 5.21 4.44
CA ARG A 136 7.52 5.51 5.04
C ARG A 136 7.50 6.74 5.95
N SER A 137 6.63 7.69 5.67
CA SER A 137 6.44 8.90 6.49
C SER A 137 5.57 8.65 7.72
N LYS A 138 5.06 7.42 7.90
CA LYS A 138 4.17 7.00 8.99
C LYS A 138 2.89 7.83 9.09
N ASP A 139 2.37 8.33 7.96
CA ASP A 139 1.10 9.04 7.93
C ASP A 139 -0.06 8.05 7.74
N LYS A 140 -0.70 7.67 8.83
CA LYS A 140 -1.85 6.75 8.84
C LYS A 140 -3.00 7.22 7.95
N THR A 141 -3.26 8.52 7.86
CA THR A 141 -4.42 9.04 7.14
C THR A 141 -4.15 9.06 5.65
N GLY A 142 -2.95 9.49 5.24
CA GLY A 142 -2.53 9.41 3.85
C GLY A 142 -2.51 7.97 3.33
N VAL A 143 -2.02 7.01 4.14
CA VAL A 143 -2.04 5.58 3.78
C VAL A 143 -3.47 5.11 3.53
N LYS A 144 -4.43 5.44 4.40
CA LYS A 144 -5.85 5.06 4.18
C LYS A 144 -6.40 5.61 2.87
N ARG A 145 -6.14 6.90 2.55
CA ARG A 145 -6.65 7.54 1.32
C ARG A 145 -6.12 6.89 0.05
N ILE A 146 -4.79 6.68 -0.03
CA ILE A 146 -4.17 6.16 -1.25
C ILE A 146 -4.36 4.65 -1.41
N LEU A 147 -4.43 3.90 -0.30
CA LEU A 147 -4.59 2.46 -0.36
C LEU A 147 -6.01 2.08 -0.81
N GLY A 148 -7.03 2.84 -0.39
CA GLY A 148 -8.40 2.70 -0.89
C GLY A 148 -8.48 2.87 -2.41
N LEU A 149 -7.76 3.85 -2.97
CA LEU A 149 -7.66 4.07 -4.43
C LEU A 149 -6.97 2.92 -5.18
N LEU A 150 -6.02 2.24 -4.55
CA LEU A 150 -5.18 1.22 -5.18
C LEU A 150 -5.74 -0.20 -5.09
N SER A 151 -6.78 -0.42 -4.28
CA SER A 151 -7.41 -1.72 -4.00
C SER A 151 -7.62 -2.60 -5.23
N ASN A 152 -8.17 -2.04 -6.33
CA ASN A 152 -8.48 -2.80 -7.54
C ASN A 152 -7.42 -2.72 -8.64
N SER A 153 -6.60 -1.68 -8.65
CA SER A 153 -5.75 -1.35 -9.82
C SER A 153 -4.34 -1.95 -9.77
N VAL A 154 -3.93 -2.47 -8.61
CA VAL A 154 -2.57 -3.04 -8.44
C VAL A 154 -2.49 -4.49 -8.98
N LYS A 155 -3.62 -5.17 -9.13
CA LYS A 155 -3.67 -6.55 -9.64
C LYS A 155 -3.23 -6.61 -11.11
N GLY A 156 -2.27 -7.48 -11.41
CA GLY A 156 -1.74 -7.68 -12.76
C GLY A 156 -0.71 -6.64 -13.20
N HIS A 157 -0.33 -5.72 -12.32
CA HIS A 157 0.70 -4.73 -12.62
C HIS A 157 2.10 -5.39 -12.64
N PRO A 158 3.00 -5.12 -13.60
CA PRO A 158 4.33 -5.72 -13.65
C PRO A 158 5.17 -5.51 -12.38
N PHE A 159 4.99 -4.36 -11.72
CA PHE A 159 5.64 -3.98 -10.46
C PHE A 159 4.91 -4.46 -9.18
N GLN A 160 3.82 -5.24 -9.30
CA GLN A 160 2.95 -5.61 -8.18
C GLN A 160 3.72 -6.27 -7.03
N ASP A 161 4.50 -7.32 -7.29
CA ASP A 161 5.14 -8.12 -6.22
C ASP A 161 6.19 -7.31 -5.45
N THR A 162 7.02 -6.55 -6.18
CA THR A 162 8.02 -5.65 -5.58
C THR A 162 7.34 -4.56 -4.73
N PHE A 163 6.26 -3.97 -5.23
CA PHE A 163 5.46 -3.00 -4.47
C PHE A 163 4.89 -3.62 -3.19
N MET A 164 4.27 -4.81 -3.26
CA MET A 164 3.69 -5.50 -2.11
C MET A 164 4.74 -5.78 -1.03
N HIS A 165 5.92 -6.23 -1.44
CA HIS A 165 7.02 -6.47 -0.51
C HIS A 165 7.41 -5.19 0.23
N CYS A 166 7.66 -4.10 -0.51
CA CYS A 166 8.00 -2.80 0.07
C CYS A 166 6.88 -2.22 0.94
N LEU A 167 5.61 -2.42 0.56
CA LEU A 167 4.45 -1.96 1.30
C LEU A 167 4.34 -2.68 2.65
N VAL A 168 4.41 -4.02 2.65
CA VAL A 168 4.35 -4.82 3.89
C VAL A 168 5.50 -4.46 4.83
N THR A 169 6.71 -4.29 4.32
CA THR A 169 7.85 -3.84 5.14
C THR A 169 7.58 -2.47 5.76
N SER A 170 7.01 -1.53 5.01
CA SER A 170 6.69 -0.18 5.51
C SER A 170 5.55 -0.22 6.54
N LEU A 171 4.49 -1.00 6.29
CA LEU A 171 3.38 -1.20 7.22
C LEU A 171 3.83 -1.86 8.52
N THR A 172 4.79 -2.78 8.46
CA THR A 172 5.38 -3.41 9.66
C THR A 172 6.03 -2.39 10.58
N MET A 173 6.58 -1.30 10.03
CA MET A 173 7.15 -0.20 10.81
C MET A 173 6.10 0.71 11.47
N MET A 174 4.81 0.54 11.11
CA MET A 174 3.64 1.23 11.63
C MET A 174 2.76 0.31 12.50
N ARG A 175 3.36 -0.68 13.18
CA ARG A 175 2.64 -1.68 13.99
C ARG A 175 1.65 -1.11 15.02
N GLU A 176 1.89 0.10 15.50
CA GLU A 176 1.06 0.76 16.53
C GLU A 176 -0.25 1.30 15.94
N ASP A 177 -0.26 1.68 14.66
CA ASP A 177 -1.46 2.19 13.99
C ASP A 177 -2.51 1.10 13.73
N PHE A 178 -2.13 -0.18 13.81
CA PHE A 178 -3.04 -1.33 13.68
C PHE A 178 -3.93 -1.55 14.91
N GLU A 179 -3.74 -0.79 16.00
CA GLU A 179 -4.70 -0.75 17.09
C GLU A 179 -6.00 -0.02 16.68
N SER A 180 -5.93 0.83 15.65
CA SER A 180 -7.10 1.51 15.08
C SER A 180 -7.90 0.58 14.16
N GLU A 181 -9.18 0.44 14.44
CA GLU A 181 -10.08 -0.42 13.66
C GLU A 181 -10.23 0.06 12.20
N ASP A 182 -10.36 1.37 12.00
CA ASP A 182 -10.48 2.00 10.67
C ASP A 182 -9.25 1.73 9.81
N PHE A 183 -8.05 1.76 10.40
CA PHE A 183 -6.80 1.49 9.68
C PHE A 183 -6.74 0.03 9.25
N CYS A 184 -7.12 -0.88 10.16
CA CYS A 184 -7.20 -2.30 9.85
C CYS A 184 -8.21 -2.60 8.73
N THR A 185 -9.36 -1.94 8.70
CA THR A 185 -10.38 -2.17 7.65
C THR A 185 -9.87 -1.78 6.27
N VAL A 186 -9.22 -0.62 6.13
CA VAL A 186 -8.67 -0.22 4.82
C VAL A 186 -7.53 -1.13 4.38
N VAL A 187 -6.63 -1.50 5.30
CA VAL A 187 -5.48 -2.36 4.96
C VAL A 187 -5.92 -3.79 4.66
N PHE A 188 -6.68 -4.41 5.55
CA PHE A 188 -7.04 -5.82 5.39
C PHE A 188 -8.25 -6.02 4.50
N ASP A 189 -9.36 -5.33 4.76
CA ASP A 189 -10.64 -5.60 4.09
C ASP A 189 -10.69 -4.96 2.69
N GLU A 190 -10.31 -3.69 2.55
CA GLU A 190 -10.36 -3.01 1.25
C GLU A 190 -9.20 -3.39 0.32
N PHE A 191 -8.00 -3.61 0.85
CA PHE A 191 -6.82 -3.85 0.01
C PHE A 191 -6.45 -5.34 -0.14
N PHE A 192 -6.18 -6.04 0.97
CA PHE A 192 -5.75 -7.45 0.89
C PHE A 192 -6.90 -8.41 0.54
N PHE A 193 -8.08 -8.24 1.14
CA PHE A 193 -9.21 -9.16 0.92
C PHE A 193 -9.82 -9.06 -0.47
N THR A 194 -9.87 -7.87 -1.04
CA THR A 194 -10.29 -7.65 -2.43
C THR A 194 -9.51 -8.54 -3.43
N ASN A 195 -8.26 -8.89 -3.12
CA ASN A 195 -7.38 -9.68 -3.98
C ASN A 195 -6.90 -10.99 -3.34
N ILE A 196 -7.61 -11.52 -2.32
CA ILE A 196 -7.18 -12.70 -1.55
C ILE A 196 -7.08 -13.98 -2.41
N THR A 197 -7.72 -14.00 -3.59
CA THR A 197 -7.66 -15.12 -4.53
C THR A 197 -6.26 -15.33 -5.12
N CYS A 198 -5.35 -14.37 -4.96
CA CYS A 198 -4.00 -14.43 -5.51
C CYS A 198 -3.00 -14.82 -4.42
N GLU A 199 -2.22 -15.89 -4.66
CA GLU A 199 -1.23 -16.39 -3.69
C GLU A 199 -0.21 -15.34 -3.23
N SER A 200 0.20 -14.43 -4.13
CA SER A 200 1.10 -13.33 -3.77
C SER A 200 0.50 -12.44 -2.68
N TYR A 201 -0.79 -12.13 -2.75
CA TYR A 201 -1.45 -11.32 -1.71
C TYR A 201 -1.53 -12.07 -0.39
N VAL A 202 -1.87 -13.36 -0.41
CA VAL A 202 -1.93 -14.21 0.78
C VAL A 202 -0.57 -14.31 1.46
N ARG A 203 0.51 -14.51 0.68
CA ARG A 203 1.88 -14.56 1.21
C ARG A 203 2.29 -13.26 1.89
N HIS A 204 1.95 -12.12 1.29
CA HIS A 204 2.25 -10.79 1.83
C HIS A 204 1.39 -10.48 3.06
N LEU A 205 0.13 -10.90 3.07
CA LEU A 205 -0.78 -10.80 4.21
C LEU A 205 -0.24 -11.60 5.41
N LEU A 206 0.15 -12.87 5.21
CA LEU A 206 0.71 -13.70 6.27
C LEU A 206 1.99 -13.11 6.88
N ARG A 207 2.86 -12.52 6.04
CA ARG A 207 4.06 -11.81 6.51
C ARG A 207 3.72 -10.56 7.32
N LEU A 208 2.67 -9.82 6.95
CA LEU A 208 2.21 -8.66 7.71
C LEU A 208 1.61 -9.10 9.05
N LEU A 209 0.75 -10.12 9.04
CA LEU A 209 0.16 -10.70 10.25
C LEU A 209 1.23 -11.18 11.23
N TRP A 210 2.30 -11.80 10.74
CA TRP A 210 3.42 -12.21 11.57
C TRP A 210 4.04 -11.08 12.40
N ALA A 211 4.03 -9.85 11.91
CA ALA A 211 4.57 -8.72 12.65
C ALA A 211 3.54 -8.01 13.53
N VAL A 212 2.26 -8.09 13.18
CA VAL A 212 1.20 -7.22 13.72
C VAL A 212 0.20 -7.98 14.62
N TYR A 213 0.25 -9.32 14.68
CA TYR A 213 -0.72 -10.15 15.43
C TYR A 213 -0.92 -9.77 16.90
N THR A 214 0.07 -9.13 17.54
CA THR A 214 -0.01 -8.69 18.94
C THR A 214 -0.87 -7.44 19.15
N LYS A 215 -1.18 -6.70 18.08
CA LYS A 215 -1.90 -5.42 18.12
C LYS A 215 -3.30 -5.47 17.49
N ILE A 216 -3.67 -6.60 16.88
CA ILE A 216 -4.95 -6.77 16.20
C ILE A 216 -5.96 -7.39 17.15
N ASN A 217 -7.23 -6.98 17.05
CA ASN A 217 -8.34 -7.61 17.75
C ASN A 217 -8.40 -9.13 17.47
N ALA A 218 -8.46 -9.95 18.51
CA ALA A 218 -8.47 -11.41 18.44
C ALA A 218 -9.57 -11.97 17.52
N THR A 219 -10.75 -11.36 17.47
CA THR A 219 -11.84 -11.79 16.59
C THR A 219 -11.50 -11.57 15.11
N ARG A 220 -10.90 -10.42 14.80
CA ARG A 220 -10.46 -10.08 13.43
C ARG A 220 -9.29 -10.96 13.01
N LEU A 221 -8.34 -11.23 13.92
CA LEU A 221 -7.22 -12.13 13.67
C LEU A 221 -7.68 -13.55 13.31
N LYS A 222 -8.68 -14.09 14.02
CA LYS A 222 -9.27 -15.40 13.69
C LYS A 222 -9.92 -15.41 12.30
N ASN A 223 -10.65 -14.35 11.95
CA ASN A 223 -11.26 -14.23 10.63
C ASN A 223 -10.19 -14.13 9.53
N LEU A 224 -9.13 -13.35 9.75
CA LEU A 224 -7.99 -13.20 8.85
C LEU A 224 -7.27 -14.54 8.62
N MET A 225 -7.02 -15.30 9.69
CA MET A 225 -6.41 -16.64 9.60
C MET A 225 -7.29 -17.59 8.80
N LYS A 226 -8.59 -17.68 9.12
CA LYS A 226 -9.53 -18.54 8.38
C LYS A 226 -9.61 -18.21 6.89
N LEU A 227 -9.56 -16.93 6.54
CA LEU A 227 -9.60 -16.47 5.14
C LEU A 227 -8.26 -16.68 4.41
N ALA A 228 -7.15 -16.64 5.14
CA ALA A 228 -5.81 -16.91 4.61
C ALA A 228 -5.47 -18.41 4.53
N GLU A 229 -6.39 -19.31 4.89
CA GLU A 229 -6.19 -20.76 4.78
C GLU A 229 -5.87 -21.14 3.32
N PRO A 230 -4.73 -21.79 3.06
CA PRO A 230 -4.31 -22.13 1.70
C PRO A 230 -5.31 -23.05 0.98
N GLY A 231 -6.13 -23.82 1.72
CA GLY A 231 -7.21 -24.64 1.16
C GLY A 231 -8.29 -23.85 0.42
N ASN A 232 -8.50 -22.56 0.74
CA ASN A 232 -9.46 -21.70 0.04
C ASN A 232 -8.90 -21.11 -1.26
N VAL A 233 -7.57 -21.12 -1.44
CA VAL A 233 -6.87 -20.49 -2.58
C VAL A 233 -6.52 -21.53 -3.65
N VAL A 234 -6.22 -22.77 -3.22
CA VAL A 234 -5.75 -23.89 -4.07
C VAL A 234 -6.83 -24.45 -5.02
N ASN A 235 -8.12 -24.18 -4.82
CA ASN A 235 -9.19 -24.71 -5.69
C ASN A 235 -9.20 -24.16 -7.12
N ASN A 236 -8.39 -23.13 -7.45
CA ASN A 236 -8.38 -22.51 -8.79
C ASN A 236 -7.08 -22.67 -9.58
N SER A 237 -6.08 -23.41 -9.08
CA SER A 237 -4.83 -23.67 -9.82
C SER A 237 -4.54 -25.17 -9.90
N ILE A 238 -5.07 -25.80 -10.95
CA ILE A 238 -4.62 -27.13 -11.39
C ILE A 238 -3.17 -26.96 -11.88
N SER A 239 -2.19 -27.31 -11.06
CA SER A 239 -1.02 -28.14 -11.42
C SER A 239 0.11 -28.07 -10.38
N SER A 240 0.74 -29.23 -10.18
CA SER A 240 1.97 -29.50 -9.43
C SER A 240 1.87 -29.65 -7.90
N THR A 241 1.32 -30.81 -7.52
CA THR A 241 1.81 -31.60 -6.38
C THR A 241 3.33 -31.84 -6.48
N SER A 242 4.13 -30.98 -5.85
CA SER A 242 5.48 -31.33 -5.41
C SER A 242 5.98 -30.38 -4.32
N SER A 243 6.31 -30.96 -3.16
CA SER A 243 7.07 -30.38 -2.04
C SER A 243 6.46 -29.20 -1.29
N GLY A 244 5.76 -29.52 -0.18
CA GLY A 244 5.54 -28.68 1.00
C GLY A 244 5.40 -27.18 0.77
N ASP A 245 4.19 -26.73 0.48
CA ASP A 245 3.88 -25.34 0.19
C ASP A 245 4.51 -24.40 1.24
N PRO A 246 5.42 -23.49 0.82
CA PRO A 246 6.05 -22.54 1.75
C PRO A 246 5.00 -21.65 2.41
N VAL A 247 3.87 -21.42 1.76
CA VAL A 247 2.72 -20.67 2.30
C VAL A 247 2.02 -21.46 3.43
N LEU A 248 1.82 -22.77 3.25
CA LEU A 248 1.24 -23.65 4.27
C LEU A 248 2.15 -23.73 5.51
N LYS A 249 3.46 -23.81 5.34
CA LYS A 249 4.42 -23.77 6.45
C LYS A 249 4.35 -22.45 7.21
N ILE A 250 4.38 -21.32 6.50
CA ILE A 250 4.25 -19.99 7.13
C ILE A 250 2.91 -19.87 7.89
N TYR A 251 1.83 -20.41 7.32
CA TYR A 251 0.51 -20.43 7.96
C TYR A 251 0.51 -21.25 9.26
N CYS A 252 1.04 -22.48 9.23
CA CYS A 252 1.13 -23.34 10.42
C CYS A 252 2.01 -22.72 11.51
N ASP A 253 3.20 -22.22 11.16
CA ASP A 253 4.13 -21.58 12.09
C ASP A 253 3.50 -20.32 12.73
N LEU A 254 2.72 -19.56 11.93
CA LEU A 254 2.01 -18.39 12.43
C LEU A 254 0.87 -18.77 13.37
N SER A 255 0.11 -19.82 13.04
CA SER A 255 -0.98 -20.34 13.89
C SER A 255 -0.44 -20.80 15.24
N GLU A 256 0.63 -21.59 15.24
CA GLU A 256 1.28 -22.07 16.47
C GLU A 256 1.79 -20.89 17.32
N ARG A 257 2.38 -19.89 16.69
CA ARG A 257 2.89 -18.69 17.37
C ARG A 257 1.76 -17.83 17.98
N ILE A 258 0.64 -17.68 17.29
CA ILE A 258 -0.53 -16.97 17.80
C ILE A 258 -1.13 -17.71 18.99
N GLU A 259 -1.23 -19.04 18.90
CA GLU A 259 -1.71 -19.88 20.01
C GLU A 259 -0.79 -19.80 21.23
N ALA A 260 0.52 -19.87 21.03
CA ALA A 260 1.51 -19.71 22.10
C ALA A 260 1.44 -18.32 22.77
N HIS A 261 1.25 -17.26 21.98
CA HIS A 261 1.09 -15.90 22.51
C HIS A 261 -0.22 -15.74 23.30
N ASN A 262 -1.33 -16.28 22.80
CA ASN A 262 -2.62 -16.24 23.51
C ASN A 262 -2.56 -17.05 24.81
N ALA A 263 -1.91 -18.21 24.82
CA ALA A 263 -1.68 -19.00 26.02
C ALA A 263 -0.81 -18.25 27.05
N SER A 264 0.24 -17.56 26.59
CA SER A 264 1.08 -16.75 27.47
C SER A 264 0.34 -15.54 28.05
N GLN A 265 -0.52 -14.86 27.29
CA GLN A 265 -1.33 -13.76 27.81
C GLN A 265 -2.40 -14.26 28.80
N ALA A 266 -3.04 -15.40 28.52
CA ALA A 266 -3.99 -16.01 29.45
C ALA A 266 -3.33 -16.42 30.77
N ALA A 267 -2.09 -16.92 30.73
CA ALA A 267 -1.33 -17.25 31.92
C ALA A 267 -0.96 -16.02 32.77
N LEU A 268 -0.57 -14.90 32.13
CA LEU A 268 -0.28 -13.64 32.81
C LEU A 268 -1.54 -13.05 33.48
N ASN A 269 -2.67 -13.04 32.80
CA ASN A 269 -3.93 -12.56 33.36
C ASN A 269 -4.40 -13.42 34.54
N ALA A 270 -4.22 -14.76 34.45
CA ALA A 270 -4.55 -15.67 35.54
C ALA A 270 -3.62 -15.53 36.77
N GLU A 271 -2.38 -15.05 36.59
CA GLU A 271 -1.47 -14.70 37.69
C GLU A 271 -1.82 -13.34 38.32
N GLU A 272 -2.28 -12.36 37.54
CA GLU A 272 -2.78 -11.09 38.06
C GLU A 272 -4.07 -11.27 38.86
N ASP A 273 -5.03 -12.06 38.36
CA ASP A 273 -6.29 -12.36 39.08
C ASP A 273 -6.02 -13.06 40.43
N LYS A 274 -5.05 -13.98 40.46
CA LYS A 274 -4.61 -14.65 41.71
C LYS A 274 -3.94 -13.69 42.70
N ARG A 275 -3.24 -12.65 42.21
CA ARG A 275 -2.64 -11.61 43.07
C ARG A 275 -3.68 -10.63 43.61
N THR A 276 -4.72 -10.31 42.85
CA THR A 276 -5.82 -9.46 43.34
C THR A 276 -6.68 -10.18 44.38
N ASP A 277 -6.91 -11.49 44.22
CA ASP A 277 -7.68 -12.29 45.20
C ASP A 277 -6.92 -12.58 46.51
N SER A 278 -5.60 -12.37 46.55
CA SER A 278 -4.79 -12.54 47.77
C SER A 278 -4.56 -11.24 48.55
N ILE A 279 -5.15 -10.12 48.10
CA ILE A 279 -5.08 -8.80 48.75
C ILE A 279 -6.42 -8.42 49.43
N ILE A 280 -7.48 -9.23 49.29
CA ILE A 280 -8.77 -9.10 50.00
C ILE A 280 -8.82 -10.13 51.13
#